data_AF-A0A8S4H683-F1
#
_entry.id   AF-A0A8S4H683-F1
#
_cell.length_a   1.000
_cell.length_b   1.000
_cell.length_c   1.000
_cell.angle_alpha   90.00
_cell.angle_beta   90.00
_cell.angle_gamma   90.00
#
_symmetry.space_group_name_H-M   'P 1'
#
loop_
_entity.id
_entity.type
_entity.pdbx_description
1 polymer ?
#
loop_
_entity_poly.entity_id
_entity_poly.type
_entity_poly.pdbx_seq_one_letter_code
_entity_poly.pdbx_strand_id
1 'polypeptide(L)'
;MSDIIDDNEQITRKFYLELDADVDPSKLNDLKAYSAYKNVFGDEENIKILDKLARNIKLIKHEYHENHKKRCRDVNYWFNDQIKTYQARKRASILSDAATVYNGIKWNGRNDERVCVINENPYSSKDADLMKELDDYCEIRDINKCNVSKDYNECLKCNKYIEKKKQDITSKMQVVKDYLEMKNYRNLYLL
;
A
#
# COMPACT_ATOMS: atom_id res chain seq x y z
N MET A 1 15.81 -25.07 10.51
CA MET A 1 15.84 -23.74 9.88
C MET A 1 15.00 -23.84 8.62
N SER A 2 14.06 -22.93 8.36
CA SER A 2 13.22 -23.00 7.15
C SER A 2 14.10 -22.91 5.89
N ASP A 3 13.96 -23.87 4.98
CA ASP A 3 14.71 -23.96 3.71
C ASP A 3 14.28 -22.92 2.66
N ILE A 4 13.30 -22.07 2.98
CA ILE A 4 12.72 -21.07 2.07
C ILE A 4 12.54 -19.75 2.83
N ILE A 5 12.70 -18.63 2.13
CA ILE A 5 12.39 -17.29 2.66
C ILE A 5 10.88 -17.24 2.96
N ASP A 6 10.52 -16.97 4.22
CA ASP A 6 9.13 -16.81 4.64
C ASP A 6 8.71 -15.35 4.53
N ASP A 7 7.71 -15.08 3.68
CA ASP A 7 7.12 -13.74 3.51
C ASP A 7 6.47 -13.22 4.80
N ASN A 8 6.00 -14.11 5.69
CA ASN A 8 5.30 -13.71 6.91
C ASN A 8 6.22 -13.06 7.94
N GLU A 9 7.51 -13.38 7.90
CA GLU A 9 8.52 -12.80 8.80
C GLU A 9 9.03 -11.43 8.30
N GLN A 10 8.68 -11.05 7.07
CA GLN A 10 9.22 -9.86 6.40
C GLN A 10 8.58 -8.57 6.89
N ILE A 11 9.36 -7.49 6.82
CA ILE A 11 8.95 -6.14 7.22
C ILE A 11 7.67 -5.67 6.51
N THR A 12 7.46 -6.15 5.29
CA THR A 12 6.28 -5.92 4.47
C THR A 12 5.00 -6.44 5.14
N ARG A 13 5.02 -7.68 5.65
CA ARG A 13 3.86 -8.26 6.33
C ARG A 13 3.54 -7.54 7.64
N LYS A 14 4.58 -7.18 8.41
CA LYS A 14 4.42 -6.42 9.65
C LYS A 14 3.72 -5.08 9.38
N PHE A 15 4.15 -4.36 8.35
CA PHE A 15 3.52 -3.10 7.99
C PHE A 15 2.03 -3.27 7.60
N TYR A 16 1.67 -4.34 6.91
CA TYR A 16 0.27 -4.60 6.56
C TYR A 16 -0.64 -4.85 7.76
N LEU A 17 -0.11 -5.46 8.83
CA LEU A 17 -0.87 -5.62 10.07
C LEU A 17 -1.13 -4.26 10.74
N GLU A 18 -0.18 -3.33 10.61
CA GLU A 18 -0.35 -1.98 11.13
C GLU A 18 -1.42 -1.21 10.38
N LEU A 19 -1.54 -1.33 9.04
CA LEU A 19 -2.44 -0.50 8.23
C LEU A 19 -3.87 -0.38 8.77
N ASP A 20 -4.40 -1.47 9.35
CA ASP A 20 -5.75 -1.55 9.90
C ASP A 20 -5.83 -1.53 11.44
N ALA A 21 -4.71 -1.47 12.14
CA ALA A 21 -4.70 -1.41 13.60
C ALA A 21 -5.43 -0.15 14.13
N ASP A 22 -5.94 -0.28 15.36
CA ASP A 22 -6.72 0.76 16.01
C ASP A 22 -5.91 2.03 16.23
N VAL A 23 -6.58 3.17 16.12
CA VAL A 23 -5.96 4.48 16.28
C VAL A 23 -6.36 5.07 17.61
N ASP A 24 -5.36 5.39 18.43
CA ASP A 24 -5.53 6.28 19.57
C ASP A 24 -5.68 7.73 19.06
N PRO A 25 -6.87 8.35 19.16
CA PRO A 25 -7.11 9.68 18.60
C PRO A 25 -6.19 10.76 19.18
N SER A 26 -5.70 10.57 20.42
CA SER A 26 -4.80 11.53 21.06
C SER A 26 -3.47 11.68 20.31
N LYS A 27 -3.05 10.63 19.59
CA LYS A 27 -1.84 10.61 18.77
C LYS A 27 -1.95 11.42 17.47
N LEU A 28 -3.12 11.96 17.16
CA LEU A 28 -3.37 12.79 15.97
C LEU A 28 -3.52 14.29 16.29
N ASN A 29 -3.46 14.69 17.56
CA ASN A 29 -3.69 16.07 18.01
C ASN A 29 -2.64 17.08 17.50
N ASP A 30 -1.45 16.60 17.13
CA ASP A 30 -0.39 17.43 16.53
C ASP A 30 -0.66 17.78 15.06
N LEU A 31 -1.63 17.11 14.41
CA LEU A 31 -2.06 17.39 13.03
C LEU A 31 -3.07 18.54 13.01
N LYS A 32 -2.65 19.75 13.36
CA LYS A 32 -3.53 20.91 13.58
C LYS A 32 -4.61 21.11 12.52
N ALA A 33 -4.26 21.02 11.24
CA ALA A 33 -5.23 21.15 10.15
C ALA A 33 -6.25 19.99 10.18
N TYR A 34 -5.78 18.75 10.27
CA TYR A 34 -6.65 17.58 10.37
C TYR A 34 -7.56 17.65 11.60
N SER A 35 -7.04 17.97 12.79
CA SER A 35 -7.83 18.11 14.01
C SER A 35 -8.89 19.21 13.90
N ALA A 36 -8.57 20.34 13.25
CA ALA A 36 -9.52 21.44 13.05
C ALA A 36 -10.67 21.07 12.09
N TYR A 37 -10.37 20.30 11.04
CA TYR A 37 -11.35 19.89 10.04
C TYR A 37 -12.02 18.54 10.34
N LYS A 38 -11.56 17.81 11.39
CA LYS A 38 -12.09 16.50 11.77
C LYS A 38 -13.60 16.49 11.97
N ASN A 39 -14.14 17.53 12.61
CA ASN A 39 -15.58 17.69 12.86
C ASN A 39 -16.38 18.08 11.62
N VAL A 40 -15.70 18.41 10.51
CA VAL A 40 -16.29 18.78 9.22
C VAL A 40 -16.19 17.61 8.23
N PHE A 41 -15.33 16.61 8.50
CA PHE A 41 -15.19 15.40 7.69
C PHE A 41 -16.40 14.47 7.87
N GLY A 42 -17.44 14.70 7.07
CA GLY A 42 -18.47 13.72 6.71
C GLY A 42 -18.98 12.78 7.81
N ASP A 43 -19.16 11.51 7.45
CA ASP A 43 -19.70 10.45 8.33
C ASP A 43 -18.58 9.75 9.15
N GLU A 44 -18.96 9.10 10.27
CA GLU A 44 -18.05 8.45 11.22
C GLU A 44 -17.11 7.40 10.59
N GLU A 45 -17.55 6.69 9.56
CA GLU A 45 -16.76 5.73 8.77
C GLU A 45 -15.58 6.44 8.07
N ASN A 46 -15.83 7.59 7.45
CA ASN A 46 -14.79 8.38 6.80
C ASN A 46 -13.76 8.85 7.83
N ILE A 47 -14.22 9.30 8.99
CA ILE A 47 -13.34 9.75 10.08
C ILE A 47 -12.41 8.60 10.52
N LYS A 48 -12.93 7.37 10.66
CA LYS A 48 -12.12 6.19 11.02
C LYS A 48 -11.06 5.88 9.95
N ILE A 49 -11.41 5.95 8.67
CA ILE A 49 -10.47 5.75 7.56
C ILE A 49 -9.39 6.83 7.58
N LEU A 50 -9.76 8.10 7.75
CA LEU A 50 -8.83 9.24 7.78
C LEU A 50 -7.91 9.23 9.01
N ASP A 51 -8.42 8.80 10.18
CA ASP A 51 -7.62 8.61 11.39
C ASP A 51 -6.54 7.54 11.16
N LYS A 52 -6.92 6.40 10.57
CA LYS A 52 -5.99 5.33 10.20
C LYS A 52 -4.96 5.80 9.18
N LEU A 53 -5.39 6.54 8.15
CA LEU A 53 -4.52 7.14 7.14
C LEU A 53 -3.47 8.06 7.79
N ALA A 54 -3.92 8.97 8.64
CA ALA A 54 -3.04 9.92 9.34
C ALA A 54 -1.99 9.18 10.18
N ARG A 55 -2.42 8.20 10.97
CA ARG A 55 -1.55 7.35 11.77
C ARG A 55 -0.56 6.57 10.91
N ASN A 56 -0.99 5.99 9.78
CA ASN A 56 -0.13 5.23 8.87
C ASN A 56 0.98 6.09 8.27
N ILE A 57 0.68 7.33 7.86
CA ILE A 57 1.70 8.25 7.32
C ILE A 57 2.66 8.70 8.43
N LYS A 58 2.19 8.91 9.67
CA LYS A 58 3.07 9.18 10.81
C LYS A 58 3.99 8.01 11.13
N LEU A 59 3.46 6.78 11.07
CA LEU A 59 4.25 5.56 11.24
C LEU A 59 5.38 5.51 10.19
N ILE A 60 5.09 5.85 8.94
CA ILE A 60 6.11 5.95 7.89
C ILE A 60 7.17 7.00 8.23
N LYS A 61 6.74 8.19 8.67
CA LYS A 61 7.64 9.29 9.04
C LYS A 61 8.64 8.88 10.12
N HIS A 62 8.21 8.11 11.11
CA HIS A 62 9.00 7.83 12.31
C HIS A 62 9.72 6.48 12.26
N GLU A 63 9.08 5.43 11.75
CA GLU A 63 9.58 4.05 11.85
C GLU A 63 10.01 3.47 10.50
N TYR A 64 9.47 3.95 9.38
CA TYR A 64 9.77 3.43 8.05
C TYR A 64 10.35 4.47 7.08
N HIS A 65 11.06 5.47 7.62
CA HIS A 65 11.54 6.61 6.82
C HIS A 65 12.51 6.20 5.70
N GLU A 66 13.34 5.19 5.93
CA GLU A 66 14.29 4.66 4.93
C GLU A 66 13.59 3.99 3.74
N ASN A 67 12.40 3.40 3.94
CA ASN A 67 11.60 2.79 2.89
C ASN A 67 10.26 3.51 2.65
N HIS A 68 10.21 4.82 2.92
CA HIS A 68 8.96 5.58 2.86
C HIS A 68 8.30 5.50 1.48
N LYS A 69 9.06 5.49 0.38
CA LYS A 69 8.49 5.45 -0.97
C LYS A 69 7.61 4.23 -1.20
N LYS A 70 8.07 3.03 -0.79
CA LYS A 70 7.24 1.82 -0.89
C LYS A 70 6.07 1.89 0.07
N ARG A 71 6.31 2.28 1.33
CA ARG A 71 5.24 2.33 2.34
C ARG A 71 4.15 3.34 1.99
N CYS A 72 4.48 4.45 1.34
CA CYS A 72 3.49 5.39 0.81
C CYS A 72 2.67 4.77 -0.33
N ARG A 73 3.25 3.88 -1.15
CA ARG A 73 2.46 3.09 -2.12
C ARG A 73 1.54 2.11 -1.40
N ASP A 74 2.05 1.38 -0.41
CA ASP A 74 1.27 0.45 0.42
C ASP A 74 0.06 1.16 1.07
N VAL A 75 0.26 2.36 1.64
CA VAL A 75 -0.81 3.19 2.21
C VAL A 75 -1.79 3.67 1.15
N ASN A 76 -1.31 4.10 -0.03
CA ASN A 76 -2.20 4.48 -1.13
C ASN A 76 -3.05 3.30 -1.62
N TYR A 77 -2.47 2.09 -1.72
CA TYR A 77 -3.23 0.89 -2.08
C TYR A 77 -4.31 0.60 -1.05
N TRP A 78 -3.96 0.57 0.23
CA TRP A 78 -4.91 0.35 1.32
C TRP A 78 -6.02 1.41 1.32
N PHE A 79 -5.68 2.69 1.25
CA PHE A 79 -6.67 3.76 1.27
C PHE A 79 -7.63 3.67 0.08
N ASN A 80 -7.13 3.40 -1.12
CA ASN A 80 -7.97 3.19 -2.31
C ASN A 80 -8.89 1.96 -2.16
N ASP A 81 -8.42 0.89 -1.50
CA ASP A 81 -9.24 -0.30 -1.22
C ASP A 81 -10.39 0.01 -0.25
N GLN A 82 -10.12 0.80 0.81
CA GLN A 82 -11.15 1.21 1.78
C GLN A 82 -12.32 1.94 1.10
N ILE A 83 -12.03 2.74 0.06
CA ILE A 83 -13.03 3.57 -0.62
C ILE A 83 -13.44 3.00 -2.00
N LYS A 84 -13.11 1.74 -2.30
CA LYS A 84 -13.32 1.15 -3.64
C LYS A 84 -14.80 1.04 -4.04
N THR A 85 -15.68 0.86 -3.07
CA THR A 85 -17.12 0.71 -3.28
C THR A 85 -17.88 2.03 -3.18
N TYR A 86 -17.19 3.13 -2.84
CA TYR A 86 -17.83 4.42 -2.65
C TYR A 86 -18.34 4.96 -3.98
N GLN A 87 -19.57 5.47 -3.98
CA GLN A 87 -20.12 6.20 -5.12
C GLN A 87 -19.29 7.45 -5.41
N ALA A 88 -19.29 7.91 -6.67
CA ALA A 88 -18.44 8.99 -7.15
C ALA A 88 -18.41 10.24 -6.24
N ARG A 89 -19.59 10.70 -5.77
CA ARG A 89 -19.67 11.87 -4.87
C ARG A 89 -19.03 11.63 -3.50
N LYS A 90 -19.31 10.47 -2.86
CA LYS A 90 -18.70 10.10 -1.57
C LYS A 90 -17.20 9.92 -1.72
N ARG A 91 -16.76 9.28 -2.82
CA ARG A 91 -15.36 9.07 -3.16
C ARG A 91 -14.60 10.40 -3.34
N ALA A 92 -15.15 11.35 -4.11
CA ALA A 92 -14.55 12.66 -4.30
C ALA A 92 -14.43 13.44 -2.97
N SER A 93 -15.44 13.36 -2.10
CA SER A 93 -15.41 14.00 -0.78
C SER A 93 -14.27 13.45 0.07
N ILE A 94 -14.18 12.12 0.25
CA ILE A 94 -13.14 11.54 1.12
C ILE A 94 -11.73 11.71 0.54
N LEU A 95 -11.58 11.77 -0.79
CA LEU A 95 -10.30 12.11 -1.43
C LEU A 95 -9.86 13.54 -1.09
N SER A 96 -10.79 14.49 -1.08
CA SER A 96 -10.52 15.88 -0.65
C SER A 96 -10.10 15.93 0.81
N ASP A 97 -10.79 15.20 1.68
CA ASP A 97 -10.46 15.13 3.12
C ASP A 97 -9.10 14.47 3.34
N ALA A 98 -8.81 13.38 2.62
CA ALA A 98 -7.53 12.69 2.66
C ALA A 98 -6.38 13.59 2.19
N ALA A 99 -6.60 14.45 1.18
CA ALA A 99 -5.59 15.42 0.75
C ALA A 99 -5.16 16.34 1.92
N THR A 100 -6.08 16.71 2.82
CA THR A 100 -5.75 17.45 4.04
C THR A 100 -4.81 16.66 4.95
N VAL A 101 -5.04 15.36 5.10
CA VAL A 101 -4.16 14.46 5.87
C VAL A 101 -2.76 14.36 5.25
N TYR A 102 -2.67 14.07 3.95
CA TYR A 102 -1.39 13.96 3.24
C TYR A 102 -0.59 15.27 3.29
N ASN A 103 -1.26 16.41 3.17
CA ASN A 103 -0.62 17.73 3.21
C ASN A 103 -0.18 18.13 4.63
N GLY A 104 -0.87 17.61 5.65
CA GLY A 104 -0.61 17.90 7.06
C GLY A 104 0.63 17.21 7.62
N ILE A 105 1.07 16.09 7.03
CA ILE A 105 2.18 15.28 7.53
C ILE A 105 3.41 15.45 6.64
N LYS A 106 4.36 16.24 7.12
CA LYS A 106 5.59 16.63 6.40
C LYS A 106 6.85 16.12 7.09
N TRP A 107 7.94 16.01 6.34
CA TRP A 107 9.27 15.77 6.89
C TRP A 107 9.73 16.94 7.76
N ASN A 108 10.61 16.67 8.72
CA ASN A 108 11.21 17.72 9.54
C ASN A 108 12.29 18.43 8.69
N GLY A 109 11.96 19.54 8.03
CA GLY A 109 12.89 20.27 7.16
C GLY A 109 12.31 21.56 6.55
N ARG A 110 13.17 22.40 5.96
CA ARG A 110 12.82 23.74 5.43
C ARG A 110 11.88 23.74 4.21
N ASN A 111 11.68 22.60 3.56
CA ASN A 111 11.03 22.54 2.24
C ASN A 111 9.56 22.07 2.28
N ASP A 112 8.96 21.95 3.46
CA ASP A 112 7.54 21.58 3.61
C ASP A 112 7.16 20.28 2.85
N GLU A 113 8.14 19.40 2.60
CA GLU A 113 7.96 18.21 1.78
C GLU A 113 7.06 17.20 2.51
N ARG A 114 6.02 16.76 1.80
CA ARG A 114 5.03 15.82 2.31
C ARG A 114 5.66 14.43 2.44
N VAL A 115 5.34 13.72 3.52
CA VAL A 115 5.87 12.35 3.74
C VAL A 115 5.37 11.40 2.65
N CYS A 116 4.07 11.45 2.38
CA CYS A 116 3.44 10.73 1.29
C CYS A 116 2.65 11.69 0.41
N VAL A 117 2.47 11.30 -0.86
CA VAL A 117 1.58 11.99 -1.80
C VAL A 117 0.43 11.07 -2.13
N ILE A 118 -0.78 11.63 -2.15
CA ILE A 118 -1.97 10.89 -2.58
C ILE A 118 -1.80 10.48 -4.03
N ASN A 119 -2.02 9.19 -4.30
CA ASN A 119 -2.04 8.67 -5.64
C ASN A 119 -3.34 7.89 -5.82
N GLU A 120 -4.23 8.40 -6.66
CA GLU A 120 -5.38 7.64 -7.11
C GLU A 120 -4.84 6.47 -7.93
N ASN A 121 -5.01 5.25 -7.43
CA ASN A 121 -4.42 4.07 -8.02
C ASN A 121 -4.85 3.97 -9.49
N PRO A 122 -3.94 4.06 -10.47
CA PRO A 122 -4.31 4.09 -11.88
C PRO A 122 -4.76 2.72 -12.40
N TYR A 123 -4.63 1.68 -11.58
CA TYR A 123 -4.85 0.30 -11.92
C TYR A 123 -6.18 -0.22 -11.40
N SER A 124 -6.82 -1.13 -12.16
CA SER A 124 -7.99 -1.86 -11.68
C SER A 124 -7.64 -2.68 -10.42
N SER A 125 -8.62 -3.08 -9.61
CA SER A 125 -8.34 -3.74 -8.33
C SER A 125 -7.46 -4.99 -8.45
N LYS A 126 -7.62 -5.78 -9.52
CA LYS A 126 -6.79 -6.99 -9.75
C LYS A 126 -5.36 -6.65 -10.18
N ASP A 127 -5.20 -5.60 -10.99
CA ASP A 127 -3.88 -5.12 -11.42
C ASP A 127 -3.11 -4.52 -10.23
N ALA A 128 -3.83 -3.83 -9.34
CA ALA A 128 -3.27 -3.25 -8.12
C ALA A 128 -2.69 -4.32 -7.17
N ASP A 129 -3.42 -5.42 -6.96
CA ASP A 129 -2.96 -6.53 -6.12
C ASP A 129 -1.68 -7.16 -6.67
N LEU A 130 -1.61 -7.35 -7.99
CA LEU A 130 -0.44 -7.89 -8.67
C LEU A 130 0.77 -6.94 -8.56
N MET A 131 0.56 -5.64 -8.74
CA MET A 131 1.62 -4.64 -8.59
C MET A 131 2.16 -4.59 -7.17
N LYS A 132 1.27 -4.68 -6.17
CA LYS A 132 1.65 -4.78 -4.76
C LYS A 132 2.47 -6.04 -4.48
N GLU A 133 2.09 -7.19 -5.04
CA GLU A 133 2.85 -8.43 -4.89
C GLU A 133 4.23 -8.38 -5.55
N LEU A 134 4.35 -7.70 -6.70
CA LEU A 134 5.63 -7.44 -7.36
C LEU A 134 6.54 -6.52 -6.54
N ASP A 135 5.98 -5.46 -5.95
CA ASP A 135 6.69 -4.57 -5.03
C ASP A 135 7.22 -5.34 -3.81
N ASP A 136 6.38 -6.23 -3.24
CA ASP A 136 6.73 -7.05 -2.09
C ASP A 136 7.84 -8.06 -2.43
N TYR A 137 7.71 -8.73 -3.57
CA TYR A 137 8.74 -9.65 -4.07
C TYR A 137 10.09 -8.95 -4.24
N CYS A 138 10.12 -7.77 -4.86
CA CYS A 138 11.35 -7.00 -5.04
C CYS A 138 11.97 -6.61 -3.71
N GLU A 139 11.18 -6.09 -2.76
CA GLU A 139 11.67 -5.71 -1.42
C GLU A 139 12.27 -6.93 -0.70
N ILE A 140 11.55 -8.05 -0.66
CA ILE A 140 11.98 -9.25 0.06
C ILE A 140 13.25 -9.84 -0.55
N ARG A 141 13.32 -9.92 -1.88
CA ARG A 141 14.50 -10.41 -2.60
C ARG A 141 15.73 -9.56 -2.28
N ASP A 142 15.57 -8.25 -2.26
CA ASP A 142 16.68 -7.31 -2.03
C ASP A 142 17.12 -7.31 -0.55
N ILE A 143 16.19 -7.38 0.40
CA ILE A 143 16.49 -7.53 1.85
C ILE A 143 17.27 -8.83 2.12
N ASN A 144 16.88 -9.93 1.48
CA ASN A 144 17.57 -11.21 1.60
C ASN A 144 18.85 -11.29 0.75
N LYS A 145 19.25 -10.18 0.09
CA LYS A 145 20.48 -10.06 -0.69
C LYS A 145 20.62 -11.13 -1.78
N CYS A 146 19.51 -11.61 -2.33
CA CYS A 146 19.52 -12.66 -3.34
C CYS A 146 20.26 -12.26 -4.63
N ASN A 147 20.54 -10.98 -4.84
CA ASN A 147 21.32 -10.47 -5.97
C ASN A 147 22.84 -10.57 -5.74
N VAL A 148 23.31 -10.80 -4.50
CA VAL A 148 24.73 -10.75 -4.13
C VAL A 148 25.17 -11.89 -3.20
N SER A 149 24.33 -12.88 -2.93
CA SER A 149 24.66 -14.02 -2.06
C SER A 149 25.95 -14.72 -2.51
N LYS A 150 26.85 -14.94 -1.55
CA LYS A 150 28.17 -15.55 -1.79
C LYS A 150 28.26 -16.99 -1.27
N ASP A 151 27.33 -17.41 -0.41
CA ASP A 151 27.27 -18.77 0.12
C ASP A 151 26.30 -19.66 -0.67
N TYR A 152 26.63 -20.95 -0.78
CA TYR A 152 25.85 -21.93 -1.54
C TYR A 152 24.45 -22.15 -0.97
N ASN A 153 24.30 -22.20 0.35
CA ASN A 153 22.99 -22.46 0.98
C ASN A 153 22.08 -21.25 0.85
N GLU A 154 22.62 -20.04 1.00
CA GLU A 154 21.87 -18.80 0.74
C GLU A 154 21.42 -18.70 -0.71
N CYS A 155 22.30 -19.05 -1.65
CA CYS A 155 21.97 -19.11 -3.08
C CYS A 155 20.82 -20.11 -3.35
N LEU A 156 20.88 -21.31 -2.78
CA LEU A 156 19.83 -22.31 -2.93
C LEU A 156 18.49 -21.83 -2.36
N LYS A 157 18.51 -21.18 -1.19
CA LYS A 157 17.31 -20.62 -0.55
C LYS A 157 16.68 -19.50 -1.41
N CYS A 158 17.50 -18.60 -1.93
CA CYS A 158 17.06 -17.53 -2.83
C CYS A 158 16.51 -18.09 -4.15
N ASN A 159 17.17 -19.08 -4.76
CA ASN A 159 16.69 -19.69 -6.00
C ASN A 159 15.31 -20.32 -5.83
N LYS A 160 15.11 -21.11 -4.77
CA LYS A 160 13.80 -21.71 -4.44
C LYS A 160 12.71 -20.63 -4.27
N TYR A 161 13.05 -19.54 -3.59
CA TYR A 161 12.12 -18.42 -3.41
C TYR A 161 11.75 -17.74 -4.74
N ILE A 162 12.75 -17.41 -5.55
CA ILE A 162 12.56 -16.74 -6.85
C ILE A 162 11.75 -17.60 -7.80
N GLU A 163 12.03 -18.91 -7.89
CA GLU A 163 11.28 -19.83 -8.73
C GLU A 163 9.80 -19.89 -8.34
N LYS A 164 9.52 -20.05 -7.04
CA LYS A 164 8.16 -20.04 -6.51
C LYS A 164 7.43 -18.74 -6.86
N LYS A 165 8.05 -17.59 -6.56
CA LYS A 165 7.44 -16.28 -6.82
C LYS A 165 7.21 -16.01 -8.30
N LYS A 166 8.13 -16.44 -9.17
CA LYS A 166 7.97 -16.36 -10.62
C LYS A 166 6.74 -17.14 -11.08
N GLN A 167 6.56 -18.37 -10.60
CA GLN A 167 5.41 -19.21 -10.95
C GLN A 167 4.09 -18.59 -10.46
N ASP A 168 4.05 -18.14 -9.20
CA ASP A 168 2.85 -17.55 -8.59
C ASP A 168 2.40 -16.28 -9.34
N ILE A 169 3.34 -15.34 -9.57
CA ILE A 169 3.07 -14.07 -10.24
C ILE A 169 2.68 -14.29 -11.71
N THR A 170 3.39 -15.18 -12.43
CA THR A 170 3.06 -15.49 -13.84
C THR A 170 1.66 -16.08 -13.97
N SER A 171 1.27 -16.96 -13.03
CA SER A 171 -0.06 -17.56 -13.04
C SER A 171 -1.15 -16.52 -12.80
N LYS A 172 -0.94 -15.59 -11.86
CA LYS A 172 -1.86 -14.47 -11.60
C LYS A 172 -1.95 -13.51 -12.80
N MET A 173 -0.83 -13.21 -13.45
CA MET A 173 -0.79 -12.40 -14.67
C MET A 173 -1.65 -13.00 -15.79
N GLN A 174 -1.56 -14.32 -15.99
CA GLN A 174 -2.36 -14.99 -17.02
C GLN A 174 -3.86 -14.89 -16.72
N VAL A 175 -4.26 -15.09 -15.46
CA VAL A 175 -5.67 -14.94 -15.05
C VAL A 175 -6.19 -13.52 -15.28
N VAL A 176 -5.38 -12.50 -15.01
CA VAL A 176 -5.74 -11.09 -15.29
C VAL A 176 -5.91 -10.88 -16.80
N LYS A 177 -4.99 -11.38 -17.61
CA LYS A 177 -5.04 -11.28 -19.06
C LYS A 177 -6.30 -11.93 -19.63
N ASP A 178 -6.60 -13.15 -19.23
CA ASP A 178 -7.78 -13.89 -19.68
C ASP A 178 -9.08 -13.15 -19.30
N TYR A 179 -9.13 -12.59 -18.08
CA TYR A 179 -10.27 -11.79 -17.62
C TYR A 179 -10.50 -10.53 -18.48
N LEU A 180 -9.42 -9.83 -18.84
CA LEU A 180 -9.49 -8.64 -19.69
C LEU A 180 -9.94 -8.99 -21.12
N GLU A 181 -9.42 -10.08 -21.68
CA GLU A 181 -9.84 -10.60 -22.99
C GLU A 181 -11.35 -10.95 -23.00
N MET A 182 -11.84 -11.65 -21.97
CA MET A 182 -13.28 -11.95 -21.83
C MET A 182 -14.15 -10.69 -21.68
N LYS A 183 -13.69 -9.68 -20.94
CA LYS A 183 -14.43 -8.42 -20.75
C LYS A 183 -14.52 -7.63 -22.06
N ASN A 184 -13.43 -7.58 -22.82
CA ASN A 184 -13.39 -6.95 -24.14
C ASN A 184 -14.33 -7.67 -25.11
N TYR A 185 -14.35 -9.01 -25.10
CA TYR A 185 -15.30 -9.78 -25.89
C TYR A 185 -16.75 -9.45 -25.52
N ARG A 186 -17.11 -9.44 -24.23
CA ARG A 186 -18.48 -9.08 -23.81
C ARG A 186 -18.90 -7.66 -24.22
N ASN A 187 -17.99 -6.69 -24.19
CA ASN A 187 -18.28 -5.32 -24.60
C ASN A 187 -18.49 -5.18 -26.12
N LEU A 188 -17.90 -6.07 -26.94
CA LEU A 188 -18.06 -6.09 -28.39
C LEU A 188 -19.37 -6.73 -28.87
N TYR A 189 -19.99 -7.58 -28.05
CA TYR A 189 -21.20 -8.35 -28.41
C TYR A 189 -22.47 -7.96 -27.62
N LEU A 190 -22.41 -6.89 -26.82
CA LEU A 190 -23.55 -6.31 -26.10
C LEU A 190 -23.87 -4.86 -26.55
N LEU A 191 -23.30 -4.44 -27.69
CA LEU A 191 -23.71 -3.27 -28.47
C LEU A 191 -24.47 -3.73 -29.71
#